data_AF-A0A173TCW5-F1
#
_entry.id   AF-A0A173TCW5-F1
#
_cell.length_a   1.000
_cell.length_b   1.000
_cell.length_c   1.000
_cell.angle_alpha   90.00
_cell.angle_beta   90.00
_cell.angle_gamma   90.00
#
_symmetry.space_group_name_H-M   'P 1'
#
loop_
_entity.id
_entity.type
_entity.pdbx_description
1 polymer ?
#
loop_
_entity_poly.entity_id
_entity_poly.type
_entity_poly.pdbx_seq_one_letter_code
_entity_poly.pdbx_strand_id
1 'polypeptide(L)'
;MECYEIGSVVRSARIRHGMTQEDLAFGICAVSTLSKIERGICSPKIGTFEALMERMGELPGRCILLVGEQELQRQRIQEEIALAIRLGNRMHLVQQLELYRELSGDNNRQEQQWLSLGETVLHWWSGGEAVNIEQVLQRILEMSGMPLADEESGCQAVGSYTACEILIRQLLVACRSGLREFDGDILQLRRLLEYLTAADLNLRWQKQAYISVCYQLADLSFLSGEYPGSIRYCRDALILCVQTGEFRYAPMLLSLLASGMTKRGDTKRAGEAKAFACVIDKMLAEQSCLLKFIEGIL
;
A
#
# COMPACT_ATOMS: atom_id res chain seq x y z
N MET A 1 12.12 6.88 5.73
CA MET A 1 11.94 8.35 5.80
C MET A 1 11.15 8.60 7.08
N GLU A 2 11.79 9.18 8.09
CA GLU A 2 11.13 9.48 9.37
C GLU A 2 10.24 10.71 9.19
N CYS A 3 8.93 10.52 9.28
CA CYS A 3 7.97 11.63 9.27
C CYS A 3 7.84 12.18 10.68
N TYR A 4 8.08 13.48 10.83
CA TYR A 4 7.92 14.20 12.08
C TYR A 4 6.77 15.21 11.94
N GLU A 5 5.94 15.35 12.97
CA GLU A 5 4.89 16.37 12.98
C GLU A 5 5.48 17.78 12.87
N ILE A 6 4.86 18.69 12.10
CA ILE A 6 5.33 20.09 11.91
C ILE A 6 5.74 20.72 13.24
N GLY A 7 4.86 20.61 14.24
CA GLY A 7 5.06 21.21 15.55
C GLY A 7 6.29 20.65 16.24
N SER A 8 6.48 19.33 16.16
CA SER A 8 7.65 18.66 16.74
C SER A 8 8.94 19.00 15.98
N VAL A 9 8.90 19.13 14.65
CA VAL A 9 10.04 19.56 13.84
C VAL A 9 10.45 20.97 14.21
N VAL A 10 9.51 21.91 14.20
CA VAL A 10 9.75 23.31 14.51
C VAL A 10 10.28 23.45 15.94
N ARG A 11 9.64 22.77 16.90
CA ARG A 11 10.08 22.78 18.31
C ARG A 11 11.46 22.16 18.49
N SER A 12 11.72 21.01 17.87
CA SER A 12 13.00 20.31 17.98
C SER A 12 14.12 21.12 17.35
N ALA A 13 13.90 21.67 16.15
CA ALA A 13 14.84 22.58 15.51
C ALA A 13 15.10 23.81 16.38
N ARG A 14 14.06 24.46 16.91
CA ARG A 14 14.20 25.62 17.80
C ARG A 14 15.07 25.32 19.01
N ILE A 15 14.82 24.19 19.68
CA ILE A 15 15.58 23.76 20.86
C ILE A 15 17.03 23.41 20.48
N ARG A 16 17.25 22.71 19.36
CA ARG A 16 18.61 22.39 18.86
C ARG A 16 19.44 23.64 18.60
N HIS A 17 18.80 24.71 18.09
CA HIS A 17 19.44 26.00 17.82
C HIS A 17 19.40 26.96 19.02
N GLY A 18 18.95 26.52 20.19
CA GLY A 18 18.98 27.32 21.42
C GLY A 18 18.10 28.57 21.42
N MET A 19 17.08 28.62 20.56
CA MET A 19 16.20 29.79 20.40
C MET A 19 15.01 29.78 21.37
N THR A 20 14.57 30.94 21.85
CA THR A 20 13.28 31.08 22.56
C THR A 20 12.12 31.13 21.56
N GLN A 21 10.87 30.94 22.02
CA GLN A 21 9.70 31.08 21.13
C GLN A 21 9.56 32.53 20.67
N GLU A 22 9.90 33.48 21.53
CA GLU A 22 9.93 34.91 21.25
C GLU A 22 10.92 35.22 20.12
N ASP A 23 12.15 34.71 20.20
CA ASP A 23 13.18 34.92 19.18
C ASP A 23 12.79 34.34 17.82
N LEU A 24 12.26 33.11 17.83
CA LEU A 24 11.88 32.43 16.59
C LEU A 24 10.64 33.10 15.97
N ALA A 25 9.66 33.53 16.75
CA ALA A 25 8.43 34.14 16.26
C ALA A 25 8.61 35.59 15.80
N PHE A 26 9.63 36.31 16.29
CA PHE A 26 9.81 37.76 16.10
C PHE A 26 9.70 38.22 14.65
N GLY A 27 8.68 39.01 14.32
CA GLY A 27 8.46 39.51 12.95
C GLY A 27 8.01 38.46 11.92
N ILE A 28 7.72 37.22 12.33
CA ILE A 28 7.11 36.18 11.47
C ILE A 28 5.66 35.92 11.89
N CYS A 29 5.41 35.68 13.18
CA CYS A 29 4.08 35.41 13.70
C CYS A 29 3.98 35.79 15.19
N ALA A 30 2.78 35.76 15.76
CA ALA A 30 2.62 35.95 17.20
C ALA A 30 3.20 34.74 17.98
N VAL A 31 3.80 34.99 19.15
CA VAL A 31 4.36 33.93 20.01
C VAL A 31 3.29 32.90 20.39
N SER A 32 2.05 33.34 20.62
CA SER A 32 0.91 32.45 20.89
C SER A 32 0.55 31.55 19.70
N THR A 33 0.77 32.02 18.47
CA THR A 33 0.61 31.22 17.25
C THR A 33 1.73 30.19 17.13
N LEU A 34 2.99 30.57 17.34
CA LEU A 34 4.11 29.63 17.36
C LEU A 34 3.93 28.56 18.46
N SER A 35 3.48 28.94 19.65
CA SER A 35 3.16 28.00 20.74
C SER A 35 2.04 27.02 20.39
N LYS A 36 1.04 27.43 19.59
CA LYS A 36 0.01 26.52 19.06
C LYS A 36 0.57 25.60 17.98
N ILE A 37 1.45 26.12 17.11
CA ILE A 37 2.14 25.33 16.07
C ILE A 37 3.02 24.25 16.70
N GLU A 38 3.89 24.60 17.65
CA GLU A 38 4.79 23.66 18.33
C GLU A 38 4.06 22.56 19.13
N ARG A 39 2.79 22.79 19.48
CA ARG A 39 1.91 21.84 20.16
C ARG A 39 0.98 21.07 19.20
N GLY A 40 1.09 21.27 17.90
CA GLY A 40 0.24 20.61 16.89
C GLY A 40 -1.21 21.10 16.86
N ILE A 41 -1.55 22.18 17.57
CA ILE A 41 -2.92 22.71 17.68
C ILE A 41 -3.33 23.46 16.40
N CYS A 42 -2.36 24.03 15.68
CA CYS A 42 -2.61 24.83 14.48
C CYS A 42 -1.48 24.62 13.46
N SER A 43 -1.82 24.31 12.22
CA SER A 43 -0.84 24.25 11.14
C SER A 43 -0.49 25.66 10.63
N PRO A 44 0.81 25.99 10.49
CA PRO A 44 1.24 27.26 9.90
C PRO A 44 0.87 27.31 8.41
N LYS A 45 0.72 28.53 7.87
CA LYS A 45 0.75 28.74 6.41
C LYS A 45 2.15 28.42 5.89
N ILE A 46 2.25 27.97 4.64
CA ILE A 46 3.53 27.59 4.00
C ILE A 46 4.59 28.69 4.15
N GLY A 47 4.28 29.94 3.79
CA GLY A 47 5.24 31.05 3.93
C GLY A 47 5.66 31.35 5.37
N THR A 48 4.79 31.11 6.36
CA THR A 48 5.16 31.23 7.78
C THR A 48 6.09 30.10 8.18
N PHE A 49 5.83 28.88 7.72
CA PHE A 49 6.68 27.73 7.98
C PHE A 49 8.08 27.90 7.37
N GLU A 50 8.16 28.30 6.10
CA GLU A 50 9.42 28.56 5.40
C GLU A 50 10.26 29.60 6.14
N ALA A 51 9.65 30.73 6.53
CA ALA A 51 10.35 31.78 7.27
C ALA A 51 10.86 31.31 8.65
N LEU A 52 10.11 30.46 9.36
CA LEU A 52 10.55 29.88 10.64
C LEU A 52 11.75 28.95 10.43
N MET A 53 11.69 28.09 9.41
CA MET A 53 12.77 27.14 9.10
C MET A 53 14.03 27.87 8.64
N GLU A 54 13.90 28.86 7.76
CA GLU A 54 15.01 29.69 7.28
C GLU A 54 15.70 30.43 8.44
N ARG A 55 14.93 30.97 9.39
CA ARG A 55 15.50 31.62 10.59
C ARG A 55 16.34 30.69 11.46
N MET A 56 15.99 29.40 11.50
CA MET A 56 16.76 28.38 12.20
C MET A 56 17.93 27.84 11.35
N GLY A 57 18.11 28.33 10.11
CA GLY A 57 19.13 27.81 9.19
C GLY A 57 18.80 26.41 8.65
N GLU A 58 17.53 26.00 8.70
CA GLU A 58 17.05 24.70 8.22
C GLU A 58 16.48 24.84 6.81
N LEU A 59 16.72 23.84 5.94
CA LEU A 59 16.18 23.85 4.58
C LEU A 59 14.67 23.50 4.61
N PRO A 60 13.76 24.38 4.15
CA PRO A 60 12.32 24.13 4.16
C PRO A 60 11.92 22.91 3.31
N GLY A 61 12.70 22.65 2.24
CA GLY A 61 12.46 21.57 1.28
C GLY A 61 12.50 20.15 1.85
N ARG A 62 12.99 19.95 3.09
CA ARG A 62 12.94 18.65 3.77
C ARG A 62 11.64 18.42 4.55
N CYS A 63 10.77 19.42 4.67
CA CYS A 63 9.57 19.38 5.52
C CYS A 63 8.26 19.65 4.76
N ILE A 64 8.18 19.35 3.46
CA ILE A 64 6.99 19.65 2.65
C ILE A 64 5.88 18.58 2.74
N LEU A 65 6.08 17.44 3.43
CA LEU A 65 5.00 16.47 3.67
C LEU A 65 4.55 16.51 5.12
N LEU A 66 3.73 17.52 5.39
CA LEU A 66 3.05 17.78 6.65
C LEU A 66 1.85 16.85 6.81
N VAL A 67 2.13 15.57 7.04
CA VAL A 67 1.12 14.58 7.34
C VAL A 67 0.97 14.55 8.86
N GLY A 68 -0.17 15.00 9.40
CA GLY A 68 -0.46 14.89 10.84
C GLY A 68 -0.45 13.43 11.30
N GLU A 69 -0.25 13.15 12.59
CA GLU A 69 -0.20 11.78 13.12
C GLU A 69 -1.42 10.94 12.68
N GLN A 70 -2.61 11.52 12.71
CA GLN A 70 -3.85 10.88 12.27
C GLN A 70 -3.82 10.46 10.79
N GLU A 71 -3.23 11.28 9.91
CA GLU A 71 -3.17 10.98 8.48
C GLU A 71 -2.08 9.93 8.18
N LEU A 72 -0.98 9.90 8.95
CA LEU A 72 -0.01 8.81 8.90
C LEU A 72 -0.61 7.49 9.38
N GLN A 73 -1.37 7.53 10.48
CA GLN A 73 -2.11 6.37 10.98
C GLN A 73 -3.13 5.89 9.94
N ARG A 74 -3.87 6.81 9.31
CA ARG A 74 -4.82 6.51 8.23
C ARG A 74 -4.14 5.78 7.07
N GLN A 75 -3.01 6.30 6.58
CA GLN A 75 -2.24 5.67 5.50
C GLN A 75 -1.74 4.27 5.89
N ARG A 76 -1.23 4.10 7.11
CA ARG A 76 -0.80 2.78 7.61
C ARG A 76 -1.95 1.78 7.64
N ILE A 77 -3.12 2.19 8.12
CA ILE A 77 -4.30 1.32 8.16
C ILE A 77 -4.77 0.96 6.74
N GLN A 78 -4.75 1.89 5.79
CA GLN A 78 -5.05 1.58 4.38
C GLN A 78 -4.08 0.55 3.78
N GLU A 79 -2.78 0.65 4.08
CA GLU A 79 -1.79 -0.35 3.67
C GLU A 79 -2.11 -1.73 4.27
N GLU A 80 -2.48 -1.78 5.55
CA GLU A 80 -2.82 -3.02 6.25
C GLU A 80 -4.15 -3.63 5.77
N ILE A 81 -5.17 -2.81 5.45
CA ILE A 81 -6.41 -3.24 4.78
C ILE A 81 -6.07 -3.88 3.43
N ALA A 82 -5.28 -3.18 2.62
CA ALA A 82 -4.91 -3.66 1.29
C ALA A 82 -4.16 -4.98 1.35
N LEU A 83 -3.24 -5.11 2.31
CA LEU A 83 -2.50 -6.33 2.59
C LEU A 83 -3.40 -7.46 3.09
N ALA A 84 -4.35 -7.18 4.00
CA ALA A 84 -5.29 -8.18 4.52
C ALA A 84 -6.15 -8.77 3.40
N ILE A 85 -6.69 -7.93 2.52
CA ILE A 85 -7.46 -8.32 1.34
C ILE A 85 -6.62 -9.24 0.44
N ARG A 86 -5.41 -8.79 0.12
CA ARG A 86 -4.44 -9.46 -0.73
C ARG A 86 -4.03 -10.86 -0.27
N LEU A 87 -3.90 -11.04 1.05
CA LEU A 87 -3.51 -12.31 1.67
C LEU A 87 -4.70 -13.16 2.12
N GLY A 88 -5.94 -12.70 1.91
CA GLY A 88 -7.13 -13.41 2.37
C GLY A 88 -7.29 -13.46 3.90
N ASN A 89 -6.67 -12.54 4.64
CA ASN A 89 -6.74 -12.52 6.10
C ASN A 89 -8.00 -11.80 6.60
N ARG A 90 -9.09 -12.57 6.70
CA ARG A 90 -10.41 -12.06 7.14
C ARG A 90 -10.39 -11.41 8.51
N MET A 91 -9.71 -12.00 9.49
CA MET A 91 -9.67 -11.45 10.84
C MET A 91 -8.95 -10.10 10.88
N HIS A 92 -7.79 -10.00 10.23
CA HIS A 92 -7.04 -8.74 10.15
C HIS A 92 -7.84 -7.66 9.42
N LEU A 93 -8.53 -8.01 8.33
CA LEU A 93 -9.36 -7.06 7.59
C LEU A 93 -10.46 -6.45 8.48
N VAL A 94 -11.17 -7.27 9.27
CA VAL A 94 -12.21 -6.78 10.20
C VAL A 94 -11.61 -5.79 11.20
N GLN A 95 -10.48 -6.14 11.83
CA GLN A 95 -9.82 -5.29 12.82
C GLN A 95 -9.37 -3.95 12.22
N GLN A 96 -8.76 -3.97 11.03
CA GLN A 96 -8.29 -2.73 10.40
C GLN A 96 -9.44 -1.84 9.93
N LEU A 97 -10.58 -2.42 9.48
CA LEU A 97 -11.76 -1.63 9.11
C LEU A 97 -12.41 -0.96 10.33
N GLU A 98 -12.41 -1.61 11.50
CA GLU A 98 -12.89 -1.00 12.75
C GLU A 98 -12.03 0.23 13.12
N LEU A 99 -10.71 0.08 13.15
CA LEU A 99 -9.78 1.19 13.40
C LEU A 99 -9.92 2.32 12.36
N TYR A 100 -10.12 1.94 11.10
CA TYR A 100 -10.29 2.92 10.02
C TYR A 100 -11.57 3.74 10.17
N ARG A 101 -12.68 3.14 10.63
CA ARG A 101 -13.95 3.85 10.89
C ARG A 101 -13.80 4.87 12.01
N GLU A 102 -13.07 4.54 13.08
CA GLU A 102 -12.84 5.45 14.20
C GLU A 102 -12.05 6.72 13.79
N LEU A 103 -11.20 6.60 12.76
CA LEU A 103 -10.40 7.71 12.22
C LEU A 103 -11.07 8.43 11.03
N SER A 104 -12.11 7.84 10.44
CA SER A 104 -12.78 8.37 9.25
C SER A 104 -13.84 9.40 9.64
N GLY A 105 -13.93 10.48 8.87
CA GLY A 105 -14.99 11.48 9.01
C GLY A 105 -16.07 11.28 7.95
N ASP A 106 -17.31 11.68 8.25
CA ASP A 106 -18.49 11.38 7.40
C ASP A 106 -18.44 11.93 5.96
N ASN A 107 -17.46 12.76 5.58
CA ASN A 107 -17.48 13.53 4.34
C ASN A 107 -16.32 13.27 3.34
N ASN A 108 -15.47 12.26 3.55
CA ASN A 108 -14.38 11.98 2.62
C ASN A 108 -14.70 10.81 1.67
N ARG A 109 -14.83 11.12 0.39
CA ARG A 109 -15.09 10.17 -0.70
C ARG A 109 -14.04 9.05 -0.78
N GLN A 110 -12.77 9.34 -0.53
CA GLN A 110 -11.72 8.31 -0.53
C GLN A 110 -11.85 7.37 0.68
N GLU A 111 -12.28 7.87 1.83
CA GLU A 111 -12.53 7.05 3.01
C GLU A 111 -13.70 6.11 2.80
N GLN A 112 -14.79 6.64 2.23
CA GLN A 112 -15.93 5.83 1.82
C GLN A 112 -15.54 4.75 0.81
N GLN A 113 -14.66 5.07 -0.16
CA GLN A 113 -14.18 4.08 -1.12
C GLN A 113 -13.46 2.90 -0.45
N TRP A 114 -12.56 3.17 0.50
CA TRP A 114 -11.85 2.13 1.26
C TRP A 114 -12.79 1.30 2.14
N LEU A 115 -13.73 1.94 2.82
CA LEU A 115 -14.72 1.25 3.66
C LEU A 115 -15.63 0.35 2.83
N SER A 116 -16.21 0.87 1.74
CA SER A 116 -17.05 0.09 0.83
C SER A 116 -16.28 -1.07 0.20
N LEU A 117 -15.00 -0.88 -0.14
CA LEU A 117 -14.15 -1.95 -0.65
C LEU A 117 -13.99 -3.08 0.36
N GLY A 118 -13.60 -2.75 1.59
CA GLY A 118 -13.40 -3.73 2.65
C GLY A 118 -14.67 -4.52 3.00
N GLU A 119 -15.81 -3.81 3.12
CA GLU A 119 -17.11 -4.42 3.38
C GLU A 119 -17.55 -5.35 2.25
N THR A 120 -17.32 -4.95 1.00
CA THR A 120 -17.62 -5.77 -0.18
C THR A 120 -16.79 -7.06 -0.19
N VAL A 121 -15.50 -6.98 0.16
CA VAL A 121 -14.64 -8.17 0.25
C VAL A 121 -15.09 -9.10 1.38
N LEU A 122 -15.46 -8.57 2.55
CA LEU A 122 -16.00 -9.37 3.65
C LEU A 122 -17.31 -10.07 3.29
N HIS A 123 -18.19 -9.38 2.55
CA HIS A 123 -19.42 -9.95 2.02
C HIS A 123 -19.10 -11.07 1.01
N TRP A 124 -18.15 -10.85 0.09
CA TRP A 124 -17.71 -11.86 -0.87
C TRP A 124 -17.22 -13.13 -0.16
N TRP A 125 -16.34 -12.99 0.84
CA TRP A 125 -15.84 -14.13 1.64
C TRP A 125 -16.90 -14.80 2.53
N SER A 126 -18.09 -14.22 2.65
CA SER A 126 -19.22 -14.80 3.36
C SER A 126 -20.18 -15.57 2.44
N GLY A 127 -19.85 -15.71 1.16
CA GLY A 127 -20.64 -16.44 0.17
C GLY A 127 -21.42 -15.56 -0.80
N GLY A 128 -21.08 -14.28 -0.92
CA GLY A 128 -21.70 -13.38 -1.90
C GLY A 128 -21.49 -13.84 -3.36
N GLU A 129 -22.51 -13.71 -4.19
CA GLU A 129 -22.46 -14.09 -5.61
C GLU A 129 -21.49 -13.22 -6.42
N ALA A 130 -20.62 -13.83 -7.23
CA ALA A 130 -19.56 -13.14 -7.97
C ALA A 130 -20.06 -12.02 -8.90
N VAL A 131 -21.21 -12.21 -9.57
CA VAL A 131 -21.81 -11.19 -10.47
C VAL A 131 -22.21 -9.93 -9.69
N ASN A 132 -22.73 -10.10 -8.48
CA ASN A 132 -23.09 -8.98 -7.62
C ASN A 132 -21.83 -8.26 -7.10
N ILE A 133 -20.80 -9.04 -6.70
CA ILE A 133 -19.52 -8.48 -6.25
C ILE A 133 -18.84 -7.67 -7.36
N GLU A 134 -18.79 -8.17 -8.59
CA GLU A 134 -18.22 -7.43 -9.71
C GLU A 134 -18.92 -6.07 -9.88
N GLN A 135 -20.25 -6.05 -9.97
CA GLN A 135 -21.01 -4.80 -10.12
C GLN A 135 -20.83 -3.82 -8.95
N VAL A 136 -20.64 -4.32 -7.73
CA VAL A 136 -20.33 -3.48 -6.57
C VAL A 136 -18.91 -2.91 -6.67
N LEU A 137 -17.91 -3.71 -7.03
CA LEU A 137 -16.53 -3.25 -7.22
C LEU A 137 -16.42 -2.20 -8.33
N GLN A 138 -17.17 -2.36 -9.43
CA GLN A 138 -17.24 -1.37 -10.50
C GLN A 138 -17.78 -0.02 -9.98
N ARG A 139 -18.88 -0.04 -9.21
CA ARG A 139 -19.44 1.17 -8.59
C ARG A 139 -18.48 1.83 -7.59
N ILE A 140 -17.72 1.04 -6.83
CA ILE A 140 -16.70 1.56 -5.91
C ILE A 140 -15.55 2.24 -6.69
N LEU A 141 -15.16 1.70 -7.85
CA LEU A 141 -14.16 2.33 -8.70
C LEU A 141 -14.67 3.67 -9.25
N GLU A 142 -15.93 3.74 -9.68
CA GLU A 142 -16.56 4.95 -10.19
C GLU A 142 -16.63 6.09 -9.16
N MET A 143 -16.60 5.78 -7.85
CA MET A 143 -16.55 6.79 -6.80
C MET A 143 -15.35 7.74 -6.97
N SER A 144 -14.19 7.26 -7.44
CA SER A 144 -13.02 8.11 -7.69
C SER A 144 -13.02 8.78 -9.08
N GLY A 145 -14.09 8.62 -9.86
CA GLY A 145 -14.21 9.17 -11.22
C GLY A 145 -13.40 8.41 -12.27
N MET A 146 -12.87 7.24 -11.93
CA MET A 146 -12.06 6.42 -12.82
C MET A 146 -12.94 5.47 -13.65
N PRO A 147 -12.82 5.46 -14.98
CA PRO A 147 -13.58 4.53 -15.83
C PRO A 147 -13.02 3.10 -15.74
N LEU A 148 -13.88 2.12 -15.97
CA LEU A 148 -13.50 0.70 -15.95
C LEU A 148 -12.52 0.35 -17.09
N ALA A 149 -12.82 0.87 -18.29
CA ALA A 149 -12.09 0.61 -19.51
C ALA A 149 -11.22 1.82 -19.89
N ASP A 150 -9.94 1.60 -20.15
CA ASP A 150 -9.08 2.57 -20.84
C ASP A 150 -9.42 2.65 -22.35
N GLU A 151 -10.54 2.07 -22.81
CA GLU A 151 -10.70 1.68 -24.22
C GLU A 151 -11.27 2.74 -25.18
N GLU A 152 -11.68 3.93 -24.71
CA GLU A 152 -12.23 4.95 -25.64
C GLU A 152 -11.47 6.28 -25.66
N SER A 153 -10.49 6.47 -24.78
CA SER A 153 -9.63 7.65 -24.87
C SER A 153 -8.31 7.21 -25.47
N GLY A 154 -8.02 7.62 -26.71
CA GLY A 154 -6.72 7.43 -27.38
C GLY A 154 -5.50 8.04 -26.65
N CYS A 155 -5.63 8.31 -25.36
CA CYS A 155 -4.58 8.64 -24.43
C CYS A 155 -3.79 7.37 -24.08
N GLN A 156 -2.67 7.17 -24.77
CA GLN A 156 -1.60 6.24 -24.39
C GLN A 156 -0.91 6.60 -23.05
N ALA A 157 -1.51 7.46 -22.24
CA ALA A 157 -0.96 7.85 -20.96
C ALA A 157 -1.27 6.75 -19.95
N VAL A 158 -0.23 6.07 -19.48
CA VAL A 158 -0.26 5.20 -18.31
C VAL A 158 -1.06 5.91 -17.21
N GLY A 159 -2.25 5.38 -16.89
CA GLY A 159 -3.14 6.00 -15.91
C GLY A 159 -2.42 6.20 -14.57
N SER A 160 -2.61 7.36 -13.93
CA SER A 160 -2.16 7.55 -12.56
C SER A 160 -3.17 6.90 -11.62
N TYR A 161 -2.77 5.86 -10.90
CA TYR A 161 -3.66 5.11 -10.01
C TYR A 161 -3.33 5.33 -8.53
N THR A 162 -4.37 5.40 -7.71
CA THR A 162 -4.29 5.29 -6.25
C THR A 162 -4.12 3.82 -5.82
N ALA A 163 -3.68 3.61 -4.57
CA ALA A 163 -3.56 2.27 -3.99
C ALA A 163 -4.91 1.50 -3.99
N CYS A 164 -6.02 2.21 -3.73
CA CYS A 164 -7.36 1.64 -3.71
C CYS A 164 -7.81 1.21 -5.11
N GLU A 165 -7.58 2.04 -6.12
CA GLU A 165 -7.95 1.74 -7.52
C GLU A 165 -7.20 0.53 -8.09
N ILE A 166 -5.90 0.41 -7.78
CA ILE A 166 -5.13 -0.79 -8.14
C ILE A 166 -5.77 -2.01 -7.48
N LEU A 167 -6.06 -1.95 -6.19
CA LEU A 167 -6.63 -3.07 -5.45
C LEU A 167 -8.00 -3.48 -5.99
N ILE A 168 -8.89 -2.52 -6.29
CA ILE A 168 -10.20 -2.79 -6.92
C ILE A 168 -10.01 -3.50 -8.26
N ARG A 169 -9.09 -3.02 -9.11
CA ARG A 169 -8.76 -3.65 -10.39
C ARG A 169 -8.22 -5.07 -10.24
N GLN A 170 -7.38 -5.33 -9.24
CA GLN A 170 -6.89 -6.67 -8.92
C GLN A 170 -8.04 -7.60 -8.47
N LEU A 171 -9.02 -7.08 -7.73
CA LEU A 171 -10.18 -7.85 -7.29
C LEU A 171 -11.14 -8.14 -8.44
N LEU A 172 -11.35 -7.20 -9.36
CA LEU A 172 -12.14 -7.41 -10.57
C LEU A 172 -11.58 -8.57 -11.42
N VAL A 173 -10.25 -8.64 -11.57
CA VAL A 173 -9.58 -9.78 -12.22
C VAL A 173 -9.88 -11.09 -11.46
N ALA A 174 -9.74 -11.10 -10.13
CA ALA A 174 -10.01 -12.28 -9.33
C ALA A 174 -11.48 -12.76 -9.40
N CYS A 175 -12.44 -11.84 -9.57
CA CYS A 175 -13.85 -12.19 -9.79
C CYS A 175 -14.07 -12.87 -11.15
N ARG A 176 -13.37 -12.40 -12.19
CA ARG A 176 -13.55 -12.85 -13.59
C ARG A 176 -12.80 -14.13 -13.91
N SER A 177 -11.67 -14.41 -13.24
CA SER A 177 -10.85 -15.61 -13.48
C SER A 177 -11.60 -16.94 -13.28
N GLY A 178 -12.80 -16.93 -12.69
CA GLY A 178 -13.70 -18.08 -12.67
C GLY A 178 -14.34 -18.45 -14.03
N LEU A 179 -14.25 -17.58 -15.05
CA LEU A 179 -14.98 -17.69 -16.32
C LEU A 179 -14.14 -18.18 -17.52
N ARG A 180 -12.89 -18.60 -17.29
CA ARG A 180 -11.97 -19.32 -18.22
C ARG A 180 -11.34 -18.55 -19.40
N GLU A 181 -11.58 -17.25 -19.58
CA GLU A 181 -10.81 -16.41 -20.53
C GLU A 181 -9.85 -15.48 -19.78
N PHE A 182 -8.54 -15.73 -19.88
CA PHE A 182 -7.53 -15.01 -19.10
C PHE A 182 -6.87 -13.83 -19.84
N ASP A 183 -7.07 -13.70 -21.16
CA ASP A 183 -6.30 -12.74 -21.97
C ASP A 183 -6.58 -11.28 -21.56
N GLY A 184 -7.85 -10.95 -21.29
CA GLY A 184 -8.24 -9.63 -20.78
C GLY A 184 -7.66 -9.35 -19.38
N ASP A 185 -7.70 -10.34 -18.50
CA ASP A 185 -7.17 -10.25 -17.13
C ASP A 185 -5.65 -10.05 -17.13
N ILE A 186 -4.91 -10.81 -17.95
CA ILE A 186 -3.47 -10.68 -18.12
C ILE A 186 -3.11 -9.31 -18.68
N LEU A 187 -3.85 -8.82 -19.68
CA LEU A 187 -3.64 -7.49 -20.25
C LEU A 187 -3.82 -6.39 -19.20
N GLN A 188 -4.90 -6.47 -18.42
CA GLN A 188 -5.18 -5.51 -17.35
C GLN A 188 -4.07 -5.49 -16.30
N LEU A 189 -3.62 -6.66 -15.83
CA LEU A 189 -2.53 -6.74 -14.86
C LEU A 189 -1.18 -6.25 -15.42
N ARG A 190 -0.90 -6.46 -16.71
CA ARG A 190 0.30 -5.92 -17.37
C ARG A 190 0.30 -4.38 -17.39
N ARG A 191 -0.84 -3.74 -17.66
CA ARG A 191 -0.97 -2.27 -17.58
C ARG A 191 -0.69 -1.75 -16.17
N LEU A 192 -1.19 -2.44 -15.14
CA LEU A 192 -0.89 -2.08 -13.75
C LEU A 192 0.61 -2.24 -13.45
N LEU A 193 1.24 -3.31 -13.94
CA LEU A 193 2.67 -3.53 -13.77
C LEU A 193 3.51 -2.46 -14.47
N GLU A 194 3.12 -2.04 -15.67
CA GLU A 194 3.77 -0.95 -16.41
C GLU A 194 3.71 0.37 -15.63
N TYR A 195 2.54 0.71 -15.06
CA TYR A 195 2.41 1.86 -14.17
C TYR A 195 3.33 1.78 -12.96
N LEU A 196 3.34 0.64 -12.27
CA LEU A 196 4.15 0.43 -11.08
C LEU A 196 5.65 0.38 -11.38
N THR A 197 6.04 0.10 -12.63
CA THR A 197 7.45 0.11 -13.06
C THR A 197 7.90 1.51 -13.50
N ALA A 198 7.01 2.28 -14.12
CA ALA A 198 7.29 3.65 -14.55
C ALA A 198 7.27 4.64 -13.37
N ALA A 199 6.47 4.37 -12.34
CA ALA A 199 6.52 5.12 -11.09
C ALA A 199 7.84 4.80 -10.37
N ASP A 200 8.58 5.83 -9.97
CA ASP A 200 9.71 5.65 -9.04
C ASP A 200 9.13 5.03 -7.74
N LEU A 201 9.45 3.75 -7.48
CA LEU A 201 8.88 2.92 -6.40
C LEU A 201 9.34 3.40 -5.02
N ASN A 202 8.91 4.61 -4.64
CA ASN A 202 9.29 5.25 -3.40
C ASN A 202 8.32 4.91 -2.27
N LEU A 203 7.06 4.62 -2.59
CA LEU A 203 6.02 4.36 -1.59
C LEU A 203 5.91 2.87 -1.27
N ARG A 204 5.68 2.55 0.01
CA ARG A 204 5.55 1.18 0.50
C ARG A 204 4.38 0.45 -0.16
N TRP A 205 3.22 1.10 -0.27
CA TRP A 205 2.06 0.53 -0.97
C TRP A 205 2.34 0.18 -2.44
N GLN A 206 3.16 0.97 -3.16
CA GLN A 206 3.49 0.69 -4.56
C GLN A 206 4.30 -0.61 -4.68
N LYS A 207 5.25 -0.81 -3.78
CA LYS A 207 6.06 -2.04 -3.70
C LYS A 207 5.18 -3.26 -3.41
N GLN A 208 4.27 -3.14 -2.44
CA GLN A 208 3.30 -4.20 -2.12
C GLN A 208 2.39 -4.50 -3.32
N ALA A 209 1.89 -3.46 -3.99
CA ALA A 209 1.07 -3.60 -5.19
C ALA A 209 1.84 -4.31 -6.30
N TYR A 210 3.09 -3.91 -6.58
CA TYR A 210 3.96 -4.53 -7.58
C TYR A 210 4.12 -6.04 -7.33
N ILE A 211 4.50 -6.41 -6.10
CA ILE A 211 4.68 -7.81 -5.70
C ILE A 211 3.39 -8.60 -5.91
N SER A 212 2.24 -8.03 -5.51
CA SER A 212 0.94 -8.68 -5.65
C SER A 212 0.48 -8.83 -7.11
N VAL A 213 0.74 -7.84 -7.97
CA VAL A 213 0.45 -7.88 -9.41
C VAL A 213 1.32 -8.92 -10.10
N CYS A 214 2.62 -8.96 -9.77
CA CYS A 214 3.51 -10.02 -10.26
C CYS A 214 3.04 -11.41 -9.83
N TYR A 215 2.56 -11.58 -8.59
CA TYR A 215 2.00 -12.85 -8.15
C TYR A 215 0.79 -13.26 -9.00
N GLN A 216 -0.18 -12.36 -9.21
CA GLN A 216 -1.36 -12.65 -10.03
C GLN A 216 -1.01 -12.96 -11.49
N LEU A 217 -0.08 -12.19 -12.08
CA LEU A 217 0.44 -12.48 -13.42
C LEU A 217 1.15 -13.84 -13.47
N ALA A 218 1.92 -14.18 -12.45
CA ALA A 218 2.59 -15.47 -12.38
C ALA A 218 1.60 -16.63 -12.32
N ASP A 219 0.53 -16.47 -11.54
CA ASP A 219 -0.50 -17.49 -11.34
C ASP A 219 -1.31 -17.70 -12.62
N LEU A 220 -1.81 -16.63 -13.24
CA LEU A 220 -2.50 -16.71 -14.52
C LEU A 220 -1.60 -17.29 -15.62
N SER A 221 -0.33 -16.86 -15.71
CA SER A 221 0.63 -17.43 -16.67
C SER A 221 0.85 -18.93 -16.44
N PHE A 222 0.90 -19.38 -15.18
CA PHE A 222 1.00 -20.80 -14.84
C PHE A 222 -0.24 -21.58 -15.28
N LEU A 223 -1.44 -21.04 -15.03
CA LEU A 223 -2.71 -21.65 -15.42
C LEU A 223 -2.87 -21.73 -16.95
N SER A 224 -2.40 -20.71 -17.67
CA SER A 224 -2.34 -20.68 -19.14
C SER A 224 -1.25 -21.59 -19.74
N GLY A 225 -0.41 -22.21 -18.91
CA GLY A 225 0.71 -23.08 -19.35
C GLY A 225 1.98 -22.32 -19.79
N GLU A 226 2.00 -21.00 -19.65
CA GLU A 226 3.16 -20.15 -19.94
C GLU A 226 4.10 -20.14 -18.71
N TYR A 227 4.76 -21.28 -18.48
CA TYR A 227 5.65 -21.47 -17.34
C TYR A 227 6.87 -20.53 -17.31
N PRO A 228 7.52 -20.18 -18.44
CA PRO A 228 8.65 -19.25 -18.43
C PRO A 228 8.31 -17.86 -17.86
N GLY A 229 7.21 -17.24 -18.26
CA GLY A 229 6.79 -15.95 -17.72
C GLY A 229 6.26 -16.05 -16.29
N SER A 230 5.60 -17.15 -15.92
CA SER A 230 5.26 -17.43 -14.51
C SER A 230 6.51 -17.37 -13.61
N ILE A 231 7.57 -18.08 -14.00
CA ILE A 231 8.86 -18.08 -13.29
C ILE A 231 9.48 -16.67 -13.27
N ARG A 232 9.42 -15.94 -14.40
CA ARG A 232 9.95 -14.58 -14.50
C ARG A 232 9.26 -13.65 -13.49
N TYR A 233 7.93 -13.61 -13.49
CA TYR A 233 7.17 -12.75 -12.58
C TYR A 233 7.41 -13.11 -11.11
N CYS A 234 7.49 -14.40 -10.77
CA CYS A 234 7.87 -14.82 -9.42
C CYS A 234 9.25 -14.32 -9.02
N ARG A 235 10.24 -14.46 -9.91
CA ARG A 235 11.61 -14.01 -9.66
C ARG A 235 11.68 -12.50 -9.45
N ASP A 236 11.03 -11.72 -10.32
CA ASP A 236 11.08 -10.26 -10.26
C ASP A 236 10.46 -9.74 -8.95
N ALA A 237 9.34 -10.33 -8.53
CA ALA A 237 8.72 -10.03 -7.23
C ALA A 237 9.62 -10.40 -6.05
N LEU A 238 10.28 -11.56 -6.08
CA LEU A 238 11.18 -12.01 -5.02
C LEU A 238 12.44 -11.13 -4.90
N ILE A 239 12.97 -10.63 -6.01
CA ILE A 239 14.07 -9.64 -5.99
C ILE A 239 13.62 -8.40 -5.21
N LEU A 240 12.41 -7.90 -5.48
CA LEU A 240 11.88 -6.74 -4.77
C LEU A 240 11.61 -7.05 -3.28
N CYS A 241 11.11 -8.25 -2.93
CA CYS A 241 10.99 -8.67 -1.53
C CYS A 241 12.33 -8.58 -0.79
N VAL A 242 13.42 -9.07 -1.39
CA VAL A 242 14.76 -9.03 -0.79
C VAL A 242 15.27 -7.59 -0.64
N GLN A 243 15.07 -6.74 -1.64
CA GLN A 243 15.51 -5.33 -1.60
C GLN A 243 14.75 -4.51 -0.56
N THR A 244 13.50 -4.85 -0.29
CA THR A 244 12.59 -4.06 0.56
C THR A 244 12.43 -4.64 1.96
N GLY A 245 12.81 -5.91 2.17
CA GLY A 245 12.54 -6.66 3.40
C GLY A 245 11.08 -7.11 3.55
N GLU A 246 10.24 -6.92 2.53
CA GLU A 246 8.81 -7.27 2.57
C GLU A 246 8.58 -8.72 2.11
N PHE A 247 8.57 -9.66 3.06
CA PHE A 247 8.50 -11.10 2.77
C PHE A 247 7.09 -11.72 2.80
N ARG A 248 6.03 -10.94 3.07
CA ARG A 248 4.68 -11.49 3.29
C ARG A 248 4.13 -12.31 2.11
N TYR A 249 4.52 -11.97 0.88
CA TYR A 249 4.15 -12.70 -0.34
C TYR A 249 5.15 -13.80 -0.74
N ALA A 250 6.34 -13.80 -0.15
CA ALA A 250 7.43 -14.65 -0.59
C ALA A 250 7.11 -16.16 -0.52
N PRO A 251 6.41 -16.69 0.50
CA PRO A 251 6.04 -18.11 0.52
C PRO A 251 5.19 -18.55 -0.69
N MET A 252 4.20 -17.72 -1.07
CA MET A 252 3.32 -17.99 -2.21
C MET A 252 4.09 -17.93 -3.53
N LEU A 253 4.93 -16.89 -3.69
CA LEU A 253 5.78 -16.71 -4.87
C LEU A 253 6.78 -17.87 -5.04
N LEU A 254 7.43 -18.31 -3.96
CA LEU A 254 8.39 -19.43 -3.98
C LEU A 254 7.71 -20.76 -4.30
N SER A 255 6.49 -20.98 -3.76
CA SER A 255 5.70 -22.19 -4.04
C SER A 255 5.28 -22.27 -5.51
N LEU A 256 4.86 -21.14 -6.08
CA LEU A 256 4.51 -21.03 -7.49
C LEU A 256 5.75 -21.14 -8.40
N LEU A 257 6.86 -20.49 -8.03
CA LEU A 257 8.15 -20.61 -8.70
C LEU A 257 8.61 -22.07 -8.77
N ALA A 258 8.53 -22.79 -7.65
CA ALA A 258 8.88 -24.21 -7.60
C ALA A 258 7.99 -25.07 -8.49
N SER A 259 6.69 -24.76 -8.53
CA SER A 259 5.73 -25.46 -9.39
C SER A 259 6.07 -25.22 -10.88
N GLY A 260 6.37 -23.98 -11.26
CA GLY A 260 6.83 -23.63 -12.61
C GLY A 260 8.13 -24.33 -12.99
N MET A 261 9.13 -24.33 -12.11
CA MET A 261 10.41 -25.03 -12.31
C MET A 261 10.23 -26.54 -12.49
N THR A 262 9.34 -27.15 -11.69
CA THR A 262 9.01 -28.58 -11.80
C THR A 262 8.41 -28.89 -13.17
N LYS A 263 7.48 -28.07 -13.66
CA LYS A 263 6.88 -28.23 -15.00
C LYS A 263 7.89 -28.10 -16.13
N ARG A 264 9.00 -27.37 -15.91
CA ARG A 264 10.13 -27.27 -16.84
C ARG A 264 11.19 -28.37 -16.67
N GLY A 265 11.04 -29.27 -15.71
CA GLY A 265 11.98 -30.35 -15.42
C GLY A 265 13.15 -29.98 -14.51
N ASP A 266 13.20 -28.77 -13.94
CA ASP A 266 14.24 -28.37 -12.98
C ASP A 266 13.82 -28.72 -11.54
N THR A 267 13.84 -30.02 -11.24
CA THR A 267 13.37 -30.56 -9.95
C THR A 267 14.28 -30.19 -8.77
N LYS A 268 15.57 -29.98 -9.02
CA LYS A 268 16.54 -29.62 -7.97
C LYS A 268 16.25 -28.22 -7.44
N ARG A 269 16.18 -27.20 -8.32
CA ARG A 269 15.89 -25.82 -7.89
C ARG A 269 14.46 -25.66 -7.39
N ALA A 270 13.52 -26.45 -7.93
CA ALA A 270 12.16 -26.49 -7.38
C ALA A 270 12.14 -26.96 -5.92
N GLY A 271 12.96 -27.96 -5.56
CA GLY A 271 13.12 -28.42 -4.19
C GLY A 271 13.69 -27.32 -3.26
N GLU A 272 14.72 -26.61 -3.73
CA GLU A 272 15.31 -25.48 -3.00
C GLU A 272 14.28 -24.36 -2.78
N ALA A 273 13.53 -23.98 -3.81
CA ALA A 273 12.48 -22.97 -3.71
C ALA A 273 11.38 -23.34 -2.71
N LYS A 274 10.94 -24.61 -2.69
CA LYS A 274 9.98 -25.10 -1.67
C LYS A 274 10.56 -25.03 -0.26
N ALA A 275 11.83 -25.39 -0.07
CA ALA A 275 12.47 -25.30 1.22
C ALA A 275 12.52 -23.85 1.74
N PHE A 276 12.87 -22.90 0.87
CA PHE A 276 12.82 -21.47 1.23
C PHE A 276 11.40 -21.00 1.55
N ALA A 277 10.38 -21.47 0.81
CA ALA A 277 8.99 -21.12 1.09
C ALA A 277 8.60 -21.51 2.53
N CYS A 278 8.90 -22.74 2.95
CA CYS A 278 8.62 -23.23 4.30
C CYS A 278 9.37 -22.46 5.39
N VAL A 279 10.65 -22.11 5.15
CA VAL A 279 11.46 -21.36 6.12
C VAL A 279 10.89 -19.95 6.33
N ILE A 280 10.55 -19.25 5.25
CA ILE A 280 10.00 -17.90 5.33
C ILE A 280 8.61 -17.92 5.97
N ASP A 281 7.76 -18.89 5.62
CA ASP A 281 6.43 -19.04 6.21
C ASP A 281 6.51 -19.22 7.73
N LYS A 282 7.42 -20.10 8.19
CA LYS A 282 7.68 -20.29 9.62
C LYS A 282 8.20 -19.00 10.27
N MET A 283 9.14 -18.30 9.64
CA MET A 283 9.66 -17.03 10.16
C MET A 283 8.54 -15.99 10.36
N LEU A 284 7.61 -15.86 9.42
CA LEU A 284 6.48 -14.93 9.51
C LEU A 284 5.50 -15.32 10.63
N ALA A 285 5.27 -16.62 10.82
CA ALA A 285 4.46 -17.12 11.93
C ALA A 285 5.09 -16.79 13.29
N GLU A 286 6.38 -17.05 13.46
CA GLU A 286 7.12 -16.74 14.70
C GLU A 286 7.20 -15.24 14.97
N GLN A 287 7.38 -14.42 13.92
CA GLN A 287 7.35 -12.95 14.04
C GLN A 287 6.01 -12.46 14.61
N SER A 288 4.91 -13.07 14.20
CA SER A 288 3.57 -12.74 14.71
C SER A 288 3.41 -13.13 16.18
N CYS A 289 3.98 -14.27 16.61
CA CYS A 289 4.00 -14.67 18.01
C CYS A 289 4.85 -13.73 18.88
N LEU A 290 6.02 -13.31 18.38
CA LEU A 290 6.90 -12.37 19.06
C LEU A 290 6.24 -11.02 19.29
N LEU A 291 5.53 -10.48 18.29
CA LEU A 291 4.80 -9.22 18.42
C LEU A 291 3.75 -9.29 19.53
N LYS A 292 2.94 -10.35 19.57
CA LYS A 292 1.95 -10.57 20.64
C LYS A 292 2.58 -10.67 22.03
N PHE A 293 3.74 -11.31 22.12
CA PHE A 293 4.49 -11.41 23.37
C PHE A 293 4.99 -10.03 23.85
N ILE A 294 5.53 -9.21 22.94
CA ILE A 294 5.98 -7.85 23.25
C ILE A 294 4.81 -6.98 23.70
N GLU A 295 3.68 -7.04 22.98
CA GLU A 295 2.45 -6.31 23.34
C GLU A 295 1.89 -6.73 24.71
N GLY A 296 2.12 -7.97 25.15
CA GLY A 296 1.67 -8.46 26.45
C GLY A 296 2.57 -8.07 27.63
N ILE A 297 3.75 -7.49 27.38
CA ILE A 297 4.70 -7.04 28.42
C ILE A 297 4.67 -5.52 28.61
N LEU A 298 4.15 -4.79 27.62
CA LEU A 298 3.94 -3.34 27.65
C LEU A 298 2.60 -2.98 28.30
#